data_AF-A0A7S1TVM1-F1
#
_entry.id   AF-A0A7S1TVM1-F1
#
_cell.length_a   1.000
_cell.length_b   1.000
_cell.length_c   1.000
_cell.angle_alpha   90.00
_cell.angle_beta   90.00
_cell.angle_gamma   90.00
#
_symmetry.space_group_name_H-M   'P 1'
#
loop_
_entity.id
_entity.type
_entity.pdbx_description
1 polymer ?
#
loop_
_entity_poly.entity_id
_entity_poly.type
_entity_poly.pdbx_seq_one_letter_code
_entity_poly.pdbx_strand_id
1 'polypeptide(L)'
;NPNPNPNPNPNPKIAIIDADALVMNPSIRLERLIPADAAARGVNLILTDDWSGPNSGIMLLRNDAWTYWFLDELYAQELFVNRRPPPGLSAKPQWPFEYEQRALHYLLDTAMWRARGNPAYEGDVAVVRSRVYTLPQCAMNSYFLHPFMRRNFKGELPLRDFFETAQYIDGDFVIHFAGYKGARKQNLFSTFADMAEESAQRLSEEQGGRRGLALDGDGGGGGHGDDDG
;
A
#
# COMPACT_ATOMS: atom_id res chain seq x y z
N ASN A 1 1.89 4.41 -35.96
CA ASN A 1 2.51 3.38 -35.12
C ASN A 1 3.98 3.75 -34.89
N PRO A 2 4.33 4.32 -33.72
CA PRO A 2 5.65 4.12 -33.18
C PRO A 2 5.51 3.35 -31.86
N ASN A 3 6.02 2.13 -31.85
CA ASN A 3 6.24 1.34 -30.66
C ASN A 3 7.46 1.93 -29.92
N PRO A 4 7.30 2.63 -28.79
CA PRO A 4 8.43 3.10 -28.03
C PRO A 4 8.82 1.99 -27.06
N ASN A 5 9.80 1.20 -27.47
CA ASN A 5 10.74 0.47 -26.62
C ASN A 5 10.13 -0.24 -25.37
N PRO A 6 9.86 -1.55 -25.39
CA PRO A 6 9.36 -2.25 -24.21
C PRO A 6 10.45 -2.23 -23.13
N ASN A 7 10.20 -1.45 -22.08
CA ASN A 7 11.05 -1.38 -20.91
C ASN A 7 11.24 -2.82 -20.35
N PRO A 8 12.45 -3.39 -20.34
CA PRO A 8 12.67 -4.82 -20.12
C PRO A 8 12.51 -5.26 -18.65
N ASN A 9 12.24 -4.33 -17.73
CA ASN A 9 11.94 -4.67 -16.34
C ASN A 9 10.44 -4.53 -16.09
N PRO A 10 9.69 -5.64 -15.93
CA PRO A 10 8.25 -5.64 -15.80
C PRO A 10 7.76 -5.28 -14.40
N ASN A 11 8.66 -5.07 -13.44
CA ASN A 11 8.29 -4.76 -12.06
C ASN A 11 7.81 -3.31 -11.93
N PRO A 12 6.85 -3.03 -11.02
CA PRO A 12 6.55 -1.69 -10.54
C PRO A 12 7.81 -0.89 -10.24
N LYS A 13 7.83 0.38 -10.66
CA LYS A 13 8.99 1.28 -10.54
C LYS A 13 8.70 2.52 -9.70
N ILE A 14 7.44 2.73 -9.33
CA ILE A 14 6.99 3.88 -8.57
C ILE A 14 6.14 3.36 -7.41
N ALA A 15 6.44 3.80 -6.20
CA ALA A 15 5.59 3.60 -5.03
C ALA A 15 5.03 4.97 -4.63
N ILE A 16 3.70 5.05 -4.56
CA ILE A 16 2.99 6.17 -3.94
C ILE A 16 2.67 5.74 -2.52
N ILE A 17 3.03 6.56 -1.54
CA ILE A 17 2.81 6.31 -0.11
C ILE A 17 2.33 7.62 0.52
N ASP A 18 1.19 7.55 1.18
CA ASP A 18 0.60 8.67 1.92
C ASP A 18 1.56 9.18 3.00
N ALA A 19 1.56 10.49 3.22
CA ALA A 19 2.44 11.15 4.20
C ALA A 19 2.17 10.71 5.65
N ASP A 20 1.02 10.08 5.91
CA ASP A 20 0.64 9.50 7.18
C ASP A 20 0.72 7.98 7.22
N ALA A 21 1.60 7.40 6.41
CA ALA A 21 2.02 6.02 6.54
C ALA A 21 3.48 5.93 7.03
N LEU A 22 3.79 4.86 7.76
CA LEU A 22 5.11 4.56 8.30
C LEU A 22 5.53 3.14 7.91
N VAL A 23 6.75 2.99 7.40
CA VAL A 23 7.37 1.68 7.19
C VAL A 23 7.77 1.11 8.56
N MET A 24 7.13 0.02 8.96
CA MET A 24 7.33 -0.62 10.26
C MET A 24 8.29 -1.81 10.20
N ASN A 25 8.37 -2.47 9.05
CA ASN A 25 9.28 -3.60 8.83
C ASN A 25 10.14 -3.41 7.58
N PRO A 26 11.29 -2.72 7.69
CA PRO A 26 12.16 -2.46 6.55
C PRO A 26 12.89 -3.71 6.03
N SER A 27 12.78 -4.87 6.72
CA SER A 27 13.31 -6.14 6.20
C SER A 27 12.46 -6.72 5.07
N ILE A 28 11.20 -6.32 4.94
CA ILE A 28 10.34 -6.71 3.82
C ILE A 28 10.70 -5.84 2.62
N ARG A 29 11.25 -6.48 1.59
CA ARG A 29 11.51 -5.83 0.30
C ARG A 29 10.20 -5.69 -0.46
N LEU A 30 9.91 -4.50 -1.00
CA LEU A 30 8.70 -4.23 -1.80
C LEU A 30 8.52 -5.24 -2.94
N GLU A 31 9.62 -5.74 -3.52
CA GLU A 31 9.62 -6.73 -4.58
C GLU A 31 8.97 -8.06 -4.17
N ARG A 32 8.92 -8.38 -2.87
CA ARG A 32 8.23 -9.57 -2.36
C ARG A 32 6.71 -9.43 -2.36
N LEU A 33 6.20 -8.20 -2.44
CA LEU A 33 4.76 -7.91 -2.49
C LEU A 33 4.23 -7.97 -3.92
N ILE A 34 5.11 -7.98 -4.92
CA ILE A 34 4.75 -8.06 -6.33
C ILE A 34 4.48 -9.53 -6.70
N PRO A 35 3.29 -9.88 -7.20
CA PRO A 35 3.02 -11.25 -7.66
C PRO A 35 4.01 -11.68 -8.74
N ALA A 36 4.51 -12.92 -8.64
CA ALA A 36 5.52 -13.42 -9.57
C ALA A 36 5.07 -13.43 -11.04
N ASP A 37 3.76 -13.55 -11.29
CA ASP A 37 3.13 -13.54 -12.60
C ASP A 37 2.60 -12.16 -13.03
N ALA A 38 2.78 -11.11 -12.23
CA ALA A 38 2.27 -9.76 -12.50
C ALA A 38 2.71 -9.25 -13.88
N ALA A 39 3.98 -9.49 -14.23
CA ALA A 39 4.56 -9.18 -15.52
C ALA A 39 3.84 -9.86 -16.69
N ALA A 40 3.63 -11.18 -16.58
CA ALA A 40 3.03 -12.00 -17.61
C ALA A 40 1.54 -11.68 -17.82
N ARG A 41 0.85 -11.32 -16.73
CA ARG A 41 -0.54 -10.83 -16.75
C ARG A 41 -0.67 -9.39 -17.22
N GLY A 42 0.44 -8.67 -17.33
CA GLY A 42 0.44 -7.26 -17.66
C GLY A 42 -0.25 -6.41 -16.60
N VAL A 43 -0.02 -6.72 -15.32
CA VAL A 43 -0.43 -5.89 -14.19
C VAL A 43 0.39 -4.60 -14.18
N ASN A 44 -0.29 -3.49 -13.94
CA ASN A 44 0.28 -2.15 -13.95
C ASN A 44 0.14 -1.43 -12.61
N LEU A 45 -0.93 -1.72 -11.88
CA LEU A 45 -1.23 -1.11 -10.59
C LEU A 45 -1.45 -2.22 -9.55
N ILE A 46 -0.72 -2.14 -8.46
CA ILE A 46 -0.93 -2.96 -7.27
C ILE A 46 -1.38 -2.05 -6.15
N LEU A 47 -2.51 -2.36 -5.52
CA LEU A 47 -3.08 -1.63 -4.40
C LEU A 47 -3.60 -2.61 -3.36
N THR A 48 -4.05 -2.12 -2.21
CA THR A 48 -4.73 -2.95 -1.23
C THR A 48 -6.24 -2.80 -1.29
N ASP A 49 -6.96 -3.86 -0.94
CA ASP A 49 -8.42 -3.88 -0.92
C ASP A 49 -8.93 -4.36 0.44
N ASP A 50 -10.02 -3.76 0.89
CA ASP A 50 -10.64 -4.02 2.18
C ASP A 50 -12.19 -4.00 2.10
N TRP A 51 -12.88 -3.91 3.24
CA TRP A 51 -14.36 -3.88 3.27
C TRP A 51 -14.97 -2.67 2.57
N SER A 52 -14.22 -1.59 2.51
CA SER A 52 -14.56 -0.36 1.83
C SER A 52 -14.05 -0.35 0.39
N GLY A 53 -13.44 -1.43 -0.09
CA GLY A 53 -12.89 -1.52 -1.44
C GLY A 53 -11.44 -1.01 -1.51
N PRO A 54 -10.93 -0.67 -2.72
CA PRO A 54 -9.54 -0.30 -2.92
C PRO A 54 -9.12 0.92 -2.09
N ASN A 55 -7.95 0.85 -1.47
CA ASN A 55 -7.29 1.96 -0.78
C ASN A 55 -6.08 2.44 -1.60
N SER A 56 -6.01 3.76 -1.82
CA SER A 56 -5.01 4.41 -2.66
C SER A 56 -3.86 5.05 -1.91
N GLY A 57 -3.88 5.02 -0.58
CA GLY A 57 -2.82 5.60 0.22
C GLY A 57 -1.48 4.92 0.03
N ILE A 58 -1.49 3.66 -0.44
CA ILE A 58 -0.26 2.96 -0.87
C ILE A 58 -0.52 2.22 -2.18
N MET A 59 0.21 2.59 -3.21
CA MET A 59 0.10 2.00 -4.55
C MET A 59 1.47 1.73 -5.16
N LEU A 60 1.62 0.59 -5.82
CA LEU A 60 2.78 0.28 -6.65
C LEU A 60 2.37 0.37 -8.12
N LEU A 61 3.11 1.20 -8.87
CA LEU A 61 2.82 1.52 -10.25
C LEU A 61 3.97 1.08 -11.16
N ARG A 62 3.62 0.42 -12.26
CA ARG A 62 4.52 0.20 -13.38
C ARG A 62 4.70 1.52 -14.14
N ASN A 63 5.93 1.89 -14.46
CA ASN A 63 6.18 3.06 -15.30
C ASN A 63 6.05 2.67 -16.78
N ASP A 64 4.82 2.75 -17.31
CA ASP A 64 4.52 2.51 -18.72
C ASP A 64 3.31 3.33 -19.21
N ALA A 65 3.04 3.25 -20.52
CA ALA A 65 1.99 4.02 -21.19
C ALA A 65 0.59 3.76 -20.63
N TRP A 66 0.30 2.54 -20.16
CA TRP A 66 -1.01 2.27 -19.57
C TRP A 66 -1.18 3.01 -18.26
N THR A 67 -0.15 3.04 -17.41
CA THR A 67 -0.19 3.80 -16.16
C THR A 67 -0.37 5.29 -16.40
N TYR A 68 0.30 5.87 -17.41
CA TYR A 68 0.07 7.28 -17.77
C TYR A 68 -1.38 7.54 -18.18
N TRP A 69 -1.92 6.71 -19.09
CA TRP A 69 -3.34 6.80 -19.47
C TRP A 69 -4.27 6.66 -18.25
N PHE A 70 -3.99 5.70 -17.36
CA PHE A 70 -4.81 5.46 -16.18
C PHE A 70 -4.81 6.66 -15.23
N LEU A 71 -3.66 7.29 -15.01
CA LEU A 71 -3.57 8.49 -14.18
C LEU A 71 -4.29 9.67 -14.83
N ASP A 72 -4.12 9.88 -16.14
CA ASP A 72 -4.86 10.91 -16.87
C ASP A 72 -6.37 10.69 -16.74
N GLU A 73 -6.84 9.46 -16.94
CA GLU A 73 -8.24 9.07 -16.78
C GLU A 73 -8.73 9.30 -15.34
N LEU A 74 -7.94 8.91 -14.33
CA LEU A 74 -8.27 9.07 -12.91
C LEU A 74 -8.45 10.55 -12.51
N TYR A 75 -7.58 11.43 -13.01
CA TYR A 75 -7.63 12.85 -12.71
C TYR A 75 -8.59 13.65 -13.61
N ALA A 76 -9.01 13.10 -14.75
CA ALA A 76 -10.01 13.71 -15.64
C ALA A 76 -11.44 13.66 -15.09
N GLN A 77 -11.66 13.02 -13.94
CA GLN A 77 -13.00 12.76 -13.40
C GLN A 77 -13.67 14.02 -12.81
N GLU A 78 -14.39 14.77 -13.65
CA GLU A 78 -15.09 16.00 -13.27
C GLU A 78 -16.19 15.82 -12.23
N LEU A 79 -16.73 14.60 -12.08
CA LEU A 79 -17.67 14.23 -11.00
C LEU A 79 -17.11 14.55 -9.61
N PHE A 80 -15.80 14.57 -9.48
CA PHE A 80 -15.08 14.89 -8.25
C PHE A 80 -14.42 16.26 -8.29
N VAL A 81 -14.69 17.12 -9.27
CA VAL A 81 -14.04 18.44 -9.37
C VAL A 81 -14.97 19.58 -8.91
N ASN A 82 -16.29 19.38 -8.86
CA ASN A 82 -17.22 20.39 -8.34
C ASN A 82 -18.65 19.84 -8.20
N ARG A 83 -19.24 19.83 -6.99
CA ARG A 83 -20.71 19.92 -6.84
C ARG A 83 -21.10 20.78 -5.65
N ARG A 84 -21.71 21.95 -5.93
CA ARG A 84 -22.65 22.57 -4.98
C ARG A 84 -23.67 21.50 -4.58
N PRO A 85 -23.99 21.31 -3.30
CA PRO A 85 -25.03 20.37 -2.91
C PRO A 85 -26.39 20.79 -3.52
N PRO A 86 -27.23 19.83 -3.95
CA PRO A 86 -28.61 20.12 -4.34
C PRO A 86 -29.37 20.83 -3.21
N PRO A 87 -30.36 21.69 -3.53
CA PRO A 87 -31.21 22.31 -2.50
C PRO A 87 -31.86 21.23 -1.62
N GLY A 88 -31.65 21.30 -0.29
CA GLY A 88 -32.27 20.38 0.68
C GLY A 88 -31.37 19.27 1.24
N LEU A 89 -30.11 19.14 0.80
CA LEU A 89 -29.11 18.24 1.40
C LEU A 89 -28.05 19.03 2.18
N SER A 90 -27.54 18.44 3.28
CA SER A 90 -26.70 19.14 4.26
C SER A 90 -25.49 19.85 3.61
N ALA A 91 -25.25 21.09 4.03
CA ALA A 91 -24.26 22.05 3.53
C ALA A 91 -22.78 21.70 3.81
N LYS A 92 -22.39 20.43 3.73
CA LYS A 92 -20.96 20.11 3.71
C LYS A 92 -20.43 20.38 2.30
N PRO A 93 -19.39 21.22 2.13
CA PRO A 93 -18.69 21.31 0.86
C PRO A 93 -18.23 19.90 0.49
N GLN A 94 -18.71 19.38 -0.63
CA GLN A 94 -18.11 18.18 -1.22
C GLN A 94 -16.88 18.70 -1.95
N TRP A 95 -15.71 18.53 -1.34
CA TRP A 95 -14.48 19.05 -1.88
C TRP A 95 -14.18 18.38 -3.22
N PRO A 96 -13.69 19.16 -4.21
CA PRO A 96 -13.05 18.60 -5.37
C PRO A 96 -11.95 17.64 -4.90
N PHE A 97 -12.00 16.36 -5.26
CA PHE A 97 -11.05 15.32 -4.82
C PHE A 97 -10.97 15.11 -3.30
N GLU A 98 -12.10 15.14 -2.57
CA GLU A 98 -12.06 14.81 -1.13
C GLU A 98 -11.36 13.45 -0.87
N TYR A 99 -11.40 12.52 -1.84
CA TYR A 99 -10.51 11.36 -1.94
C TYR A 99 -10.31 10.93 -3.41
N GLU A 100 -9.08 10.93 -3.94
CA GLU A 100 -8.75 10.33 -5.25
C GLU A 100 -9.17 8.85 -5.31
N GLN A 101 -9.20 8.16 -4.16
CA GLN A 101 -9.78 6.85 -3.95
C GLN A 101 -11.21 6.70 -4.54
N ARG A 102 -12.03 7.77 -4.58
CA ARG A 102 -13.36 7.69 -5.20
C ARG A 102 -13.31 7.57 -6.72
N ALA A 103 -12.33 8.20 -7.36
CA ALA A 103 -12.11 8.04 -8.79
C ALA A 103 -11.65 6.61 -9.09
N LEU A 104 -10.82 6.02 -8.23
CA LEU A 104 -10.48 4.59 -8.31
C LEU A 104 -11.72 3.70 -8.21
N HIS A 105 -12.59 3.95 -7.23
CA HIS A 105 -13.85 3.22 -7.10
C HIS A 105 -14.74 3.31 -8.34
N TYR A 106 -14.77 4.47 -8.99
CA TYR A 106 -15.51 4.72 -10.22
C TYR A 106 -14.90 3.95 -11.39
N LEU A 107 -13.61 4.14 -11.70
CA LEU A 107 -12.93 3.45 -12.81
C LEU A 107 -12.93 1.93 -12.67
N LEU A 108 -12.84 1.43 -11.43
CA LEU A 108 -12.91 0.01 -11.12
C LEU A 108 -14.35 -0.50 -10.95
N ASP A 109 -15.36 0.36 -11.04
CA ASP A 109 -16.79 0.08 -10.86
C ASP A 109 -17.09 -0.86 -9.68
N THR A 110 -16.48 -0.56 -8.53
CA THR A 110 -16.45 -1.47 -7.38
C THR A 110 -17.84 -1.77 -6.81
N ALA A 111 -18.03 -2.91 -6.14
CA ALA A 111 -19.33 -3.27 -5.57
C ALA A 111 -19.85 -2.21 -4.57
N MET A 112 -18.96 -1.67 -3.71
CA MET A 112 -19.33 -0.60 -2.79
C MET A 112 -19.75 0.69 -3.52
N TRP A 113 -19.10 1.00 -4.65
CA TRP A 113 -19.48 2.13 -5.50
C TRP A 113 -20.89 1.95 -6.05
N ARG A 114 -21.18 0.78 -6.63
CA ARG A 114 -22.52 0.42 -7.15
C ARG A 114 -23.60 0.45 -6.07
N ALA A 115 -23.30 -0.10 -4.89
CA ALA A 115 -24.26 -0.21 -3.78
C ALA A 115 -24.75 1.16 -3.28
N ARG A 116 -23.98 2.23 -3.53
CA ARG A 116 -24.36 3.62 -3.20
C ARG A 116 -25.22 4.30 -4.27
N GLY A 117 -25.59 3.59 -5.34
CA GLY A 117 -26.38 4.15 -6.44
C GLY A 117 -25.60 5.10 -7.35
N ASN A 118 -24.27 5.03 -7.33
CA ASN A 118 -23.41 5.88 -8.15
C ASN A 118 -23.41 5.46 -9.63
N PRO A 119 -23.09 6.38 -10.57
CA PRO A 119 -23.01 6.06 -12.00
C PRO A 119 -21.92 5.02 -12.30
N ALA A 120 -22.13 4.23 -13.35
CA ALA A 120 -21.13 3.29 -13.84
C ALA A 120 -20.05 4.04 -14.60
N TYR A 121 -18.83 3.50 -14.60
CA TYR A 121 -17.81 3.98 -15.50
C TYR A 121 -18.25 3.79 -16.96
N GLU A 122 -18.12 4.83 -17.76
CA GLU A 122 -18.54 4.83 -19.17
C GLU A 122 -17.54 4.07 -20.08
N GLY A 123 -16.30 3.91 -19.64
CA GLY A 123 -15.27 3.15 -20.36
C GLY A 123 -15.30 1.65 -20.09
N ASP A 124 -14.32 0.94 -20.64
CA ASP A 124 -14.21 -0.51 -20.48
C ASP A 124 -13.60 -0.90 -19.12
N VAL A 125 -14.47 -1.17 -18.15
CA VAL A 125 -14.09 -1.62 -16.80
C VAL A 125 -13.27 -2.91 -16.83
N ALA A 126 -13.52 -3.82 -17.77
CA ALA A 126 -12.78 -5.08 -17.85
C ALA A 126 -11.32 -4.83 -18.24
N VAL A 127 -11.09 -3.88 -19.15
CA VAL A 127 -9.73 -3.41 -19.48
C VAL A 127 -9.05 -2.82 -18.26
N VAL A 128 -9.72 -1.93 -17.51
CA VAL A 128 -9.12 -1.33 -16.30
C VAL A 128 -8.76 -2.40 -15.28
N ARG A 129 -9.73 -3.26 -14.91
CA ARG A 129 -9.54 -4.32 -13.90
C ARG A 129 -8.48 -5.35 -14.30
N SER A 130 -8.33 -5.66 -15.59
CA SER A 130 -7.31 -6.61 -16.06
C SER A 130 -5.87 -6.19 -15.75
N ARG A 131 -5.67 -4.89 -15.47
CA ARG A 131 -4.36 -4.28 -15.21
C ARG A 131 -4.12 -3.98 -13.73
N VAL A 132 -5.09 -4.27 -12.87
CA VAL A 132 -5.01 -4.04 -11.42
C VAL A 132 -4.88 -5.37 -10.69
N TYR A 133 -3.99 -5.41 -9.70
CA TYR A 133 -3.89 -6.50 -8.75
C TYR A 133 -4.12 -5.97 -7.33
N THR A 134 -4.95 -6.66 -6.56
CA THR A 134 -5.24 -6.27 -5.18
C THR A 134 -4.59 -7.21 -4.18
N LEU A 135 -3.97 -6.63 -3.17
CA LEU A 135 -3.44 -7.34 -2.02
C LEU A 135 -4.38 -7.16 -0.81
N PRO A 136 -4.34 -8.07 0.18
CA PRO A 136 -4.96 -7.82 1.47
C PRO A 136 -4.39 -6.54 2.09
N GLN A 137 -5.23 -5.80 2.82
CA GLN A 137 -4.84 -4.55 3.50
C GLN A 137 -3.58 -4.70 4.37
N CYS A 138 -3.46 -5.79 5.12
CA CYS A 138 -2.29 -6.07 5.96
C CYS A 138 -0.96 -6.26 5.21
N ALA A 139 -0.99 -6.53 3.90
CA ALA A 139 0.22 -6.83 3.14
C ALA A 139 1.13 -5.59 2.99
N MET A 140 0.53 -4.40 2.84
CA MET A 140 1.31 -3.17 2.60
C MET A 140 0.61 -1.88 3.02
N ASN A 141 -0.54 -1.94 3.71
CA ASN A 141 -1.34 -0.76 4.03
C ASN A 141 -2.17 -0.94 5.31
N SER A 142 -1.61 -1.58 6.34
CA SER A 142 -2.34 -1.93 7.56
C SER A 142 -2.85 -0.69 8.30
N TYR A 143 -4.04 -0.76 8.88
CA TYR A 143 -4.61 0.34 9.67
C TYR A 143 -4.29 0.23 11.16
N PHE A 144 -4.28 1.38 11.83
CA PHE A 144 -4.50 1.43 13.27
C PHE A 144 -6.01 1.46 13.57
N LEU A 145 -6.61 0.32 13.94
CA LEU A 145 -8.01 0.23 14.32
C LEU A 145 -8.16 0.24 15.83
N HIS A 146 -8.88 1.24 16.35
CA HIS A 146 -9.13 1.31 17.78
C HIS A 146 -10.06 0.15 18.22
N PRO A 147 -9.83 -0.53 19.36
CA PRO A 147 -10.68 -1.63 19.83
C PRO A 147 -12.18 -1.30 19.92
N PHE A 148 -12.53 -0.05 20.24
CA PHE A 148 -13.93 0.42 20.22
C PHE A 148 -14.58 0.47 18.83
N MET A 149 -13.82 0.53 17.74
CA MET A 149 -14.36 0.39 16.39
C MET A 149 -14.96 -1.01 16.16
N ARG A 150 -14.52 -2.03 16.93
CA ARG A 150 -15.08 -3.39 16.91
C ARG A 150 -16.55 -3.45 17.35
N ARG A 151 -17.04 -2.44 18.09
CA ARG A 151 -18.43 -2.37 18.58
C ARG A 151 -19.37 -1.52 17.72
N ASN A 152 -18.84 -0.63 16.89
CA ASN A 152 -19.64 0.37 16.18
C ASN A 152 -19.97 0.01 14.72
N PHE A 153 -19.38 -1.06 14.18
CA PHE A 153 -19.83 -1.61 12.89
C PHE A 153 -21.15 -2.36 13.11
N LYS A 154 -22.26 -1.71 12.75
CA LYS A 154 -23.59 -2.31 12.74
C LYS A 154 -23.68 -3.36 11.62
N GLY A 155 -23.16 -4.56 11.88
CA GLY A 155 -23.78 -5.82 11.44
C GLY A 155 -23.65 -6.30 9.99
N GLU A 156 -22.88 -5.68 9.10
CA GLU A 156 -22.91 -6.07 7.66
C GLU A 156 -21.68 -6.85 7.15
N LEU A 157 -20.64 -7.04 7.97
CA LEU A 157 -19.51 -7.93 7.68
C LEU A 157 -19.12 -8.69 8.94
N PRO A 158 -18.50 -9.88 8.84
CA PRO A 158 -17.85 -10.49 9.99
C PRO A 158 -16.72 -9.55 10.45
N LEU A 159 -17.05 -8.70 11.42
CA LEU A 159 -16.22 -7.71 12.09
C LEU A 159 -14.87 -8.27 12.58
N ARG A 160 -14.82 -9.59 12.75
CA ARG A 160 -13.63 -10.34 13.10
C ARG A 160 -12.64 -10.41 11.93
N ASP A 161 -13.09 -10.81 10.75
CA ASP A 161 -12.23 -10.96 9.57
C ASP A 161 -11.62 -9.61 9.17
N PHE A 162 -12.38 -8.52 9.28
CA PHE A 162 -11.86 -7.16 9.06
C PHE A 162 -10.67 -6.82 9.96
N PHE A 163 -10.81 -6.98 11.27
CA PHE A 163 -9.71 -6.70 12.19
C PHE A 163 -8.54 -7.65 11.90
N GLU A 164 -8.79 -8.91 11.57
CA GLU A 164 -7.73 -9.88 11.26
C GLU A 164 -6.97 -9.55 9.98
N THR A 165 -7.60 -8.97 8.95
CA THR A 165 -6.96 -8.73 7.65
C THR A 165 -6.52 -7.28 7.41
N ALA A 166 -6.87 -6.35 8.30
CA ALA A 166 -6.58 -4.93 8.12
C ALA A 166 -5.94 -4.23 9.33
N GLN A 167 -6.05 -4.77 10.55
CA GLN A 167 -5.33 -4.21 11.69
C GLN A 167 -3.83 -4.44 11.53
N TYR A 168 -3.04 -3.40 11.81
CA TYR A 168 -1.61 -3.55 11.97
C TYR A 168 -1.29 -4.56 13.06
N ILE A 169 -0.47 -5.55 12.70
CA ILE A 169 0.18 -6.47 13.63
C ILE A 169 1.70 -6.32 13.53
N ASP A 170 2.40 -6.72 14.59
CA ASP A 170 3.87 -6.69 14.59
C ASP A 170 4.42 -7.56 13.44
N GLY A 171 5.37 -6.99 12.69
CA GLY A 171 5.92 -7.58 11.48
C GLY A 171 5.29 -7.13 10.16
N ASP A 172 4.14 -6.44 10.17
CA ASP A 172 3.56 -5.85 8.95
C ASP A 172 4.51 -4.83 8.32
N PHE A 173 4.44 -4.69 6.99
CA PHE A 173 5.33 -3.81 6.24
C PHE A 173 5.13 -2.33 6.58
N VAL A 174 3.88 -1.85 6.51
CA VAL A 174 3.52 -0.44 6.71
C VAL A 174 2.25 -0.33 7.55
N ILE A 175 2.24 0.67 8.43
CA ILE A 175 1.02 1.15 9.08
C ILE A 175 0.58 2.48 8.48
N HIS A 176 -0.71 2.64 8.23
CA HIS A 176 -1.34 3.82 7.66
C HIS A 176 -2.40 4.39 8.62
N PHE A 177 -2.25 5.66 8.99
CA PHE A 177 -3.16 6.38 9.88
C PHE A 177 -4.34 7.04 9.15
N ALA A 178 -4.91 6.33 8.19
CA ALA A 178 -6.05 6.77 7.39
C ALA A 178 -7.23 7.21 8.27
N GLY A 179 -7.80 8.38 7.97
CA GLY A 179 -8.97 8.92 8.67
C GLY A 179 -8.67 9.56 10.04
N TYR A 180 -7.46 9.43 10.58
CA TYR A 180 -7.05 10.17 11.79
C TYR A 180 -6.70 11.62 11.45
N LYS A 181 -6.99 12.55 12.38
CA LYS A 181 -6.77 14.00 12.19
C LYS A 181 -6.26 14.67 13.47
N GLY A 182 -5.60 15.82 13.31
CA GLY A 182 -5.16 16.69 14.40
C GLY A 182 -4.20 16.01 15.39
N ALA A 183 -4.25 16.43 16.66
CA ALA A 183 -3.36 15.95 17.72
C ALA A 183 -3.39 14.43 17.89
N ARG A 184 -4.54 13.78 17.67
CA ARG A 184 -4.64 12.31 17.76
C ARG A 184 -3.75 11.62 16.71
N LYS A 185 -3.75 12.14 15.48
CA LYS A 185 -2.91 11.62 14.40
C LYS A 185 -1.43 11.83 14.73
N GLN A 186 -1.08 13.04 15.17
CA GLN A 186 0.30 13.38 15.52
C GLN A 186 0.85 12.49 16.63
N ASN A 187 0.07 12.26 17.69
CA ASN A 187 0.48 11.40 18.80
C ASN A 187 0.68 9.94 18.35
N LEU A 188 -0.27 9.38 17.59
CA LEU A 188 -0.13 8.02 17.04
C LEU A 188 1.10 7.92 16.12
N PHE A 189 1.25 8.87 15.20
CA PHE A 189 2.37 8.88 14.27
C PHE A 189 3.70 8.96 15.01
N SER A 190 3.83 9.82 16.02
CA SER A 190 5.05 9.92 16.84
C SER A 190 5.37 8.60 17.54
N THR A 191 4.38 8.00 18.21
CA THR A 191 4.59 6.72 18.92
C THR A 191 5.05 5.60 17.97
N PHE A 192 4.44 5.49 16.79
CA PHE A 192 4.82 4.46 15.83
C PHE A 192 6.13 4.79 15.10
N ALA A 193 6.49 6.07 14.96
CA ALA A 193 7.78 6.47 14.41
C ALA A 193 8.92 6.03 15.35
N ASP A 194 8.77 6.24 16.66
CA ASP A 194 9.72 5.75 17.67
C ASP A 194 9.88 4.22 17.58
N MET A 195 8.75 3.48 17.49
CA MET A 195 8.76 2.02 17.33
C MET A 195 9.45 1.56 16.02
N ALA A 196 9.23 2.29 14.92
CA ALA A 196 9.85 1.98 13.64
C ALA A 196 11.37 2.20 13.69
N GLU A 197 11.82 3.27 14.33
CA GLU A 197 13.23 3.58 14.53
C GLU A 197 13.92 2.51 15.39
N GLU A 198 13.32 2.13 16.52
CA GLU A 198 13.81 1.05 17.38
C GLU A 198 13.89 -0.30 16.63
N SER A 199 12.90 -0.62 15.81
CA SER A 199 12.89 -1.82 14.94
C SER A 199 14.04 -1.78 13.93
N ALA A 200 14.23 -0.65 13.26
CA ALA A 200 15.30 -0.46 12.27
C ALA A 200 16.69 -0.58 12.90
N GLN A 201 16.89 -0.03 14.11
CA GLN A 201 18.14 -0.16 14.86
C GLN A 201 18.44 -1.61 15.22
N ARG A 202 17.47 -2.35 15.77
CA ARG A 202 17.62 -3.78 16.09
C ARG A 202 18.01 -4.62 14.86
N LEU A 203 17.35 -4.37 13.72
CA LEU A 203 17.66 -5.06 12.47
C LEU A 203 19.08 -4.76 11.97
N SER A 204 19.55 -3.52 12.13
CA SER A 204 20.92 -3.12 11.79
C SER A 204 21.95 -3.85 12.67
N GLU A 205 21.70 -3.94 13.98
CA GLU A 205 22.56 -4.65 14.93
C GLU A 205 22.63 -6.15 14.64
N GLU A 206 21.50 -6.80 14.36
CA GLU A 206 21.45 -8.22 13.98
C GLU A 206 22.22 -8.49 12.69
N GLN A 207 22.11 -7.61 11.69
CA GLN A 207 22.85 -7.73 10.43
C GLN A 207 24.35 -7.45 10.61
N GLY A 208 24.70 -6.50 11.49
CA GLY A 208 26.08 -6.20 11.87
C GLY A 208 26.74 -7.34 12.64
N GLY A 209 26.04 -7.94 13.60
CA GLY A 209 26.52 -9.08 14.38
C GLY A 209 26.70 -10.34 13.54
N ARG A 210 25.80 -10.59 12.57
CA ARG A 210 25.97 -11.68 11.59
C ARG A 210 27.16 -11.47 10.65
N ARG A 211 27.51 -10.21 10.32
CA ARG A 211 28.74 -9.90 9.56
C ARG A 211 30.00 -10.05 10.41
N GLY A 212 29.96 -9.71 11.70
CA GLY A 212 31.08 -9.90 12.63
C GLY A 212 31.45 -11.37 12.83
N LEU A 213 30.46 -12.23 13.07
CA LEU A 213 30.68 -13.68 13.24
C LEU A 213 31.17 -14.39 11.97
N ALA A 214 30.96 -13.82 10.79
CA ALA A 214 31.47 -14.38 9.53
C ALA A 214 32.94 -14.04 9.26
N LEU A 215 33.52 -13.07 9.98
CA LEU A 215 34.92 -12.65 9.81
C LEU A 215 35.89 -13.28 10.84
N ASP A 216 35.37 -13.87 11.91
CA ASP A 216 36.18 -14.52 12.96
C ASP A 216 36.41 -16.03 12.71
N GLY A 217 36.02 -16.55 11.53
CA GLY A 217 36.09 -17.97 11.18
C GLY A 217 37.35 -18.43 10.43
N ASP A 218 38.28 -17.54 10.06
CA ASP A 218 39.45 -17.89 9.24
C ASP A 218 40.77 -17.40 9.85
N GLY A 219 41.00 -17.75 11.12
CA GLY A 219 42.20 -17.39 11.86
C GLY A 219 42.63 -18.47 12.83
N GLY A 220 43.20 -19.58 12.34
CA GLY A 220 43.70 -20.62 13.25
C GLY A 220 44.29 -21.86 12.59
N GLY A 221 45.40 -21.72 11.87
CA GLY A 221 46.22 -22.85 11.41
C GLY A 221 47.68 -22.42 11.25
N GLY A 222 48.37 -22.31 12.39
CA GLY A 222 49.72 -21.77 12.51
C GLY A 222 50.81 -22.57 11.80
N GLY A 223 51.83 -21.85 11.34
CA GLY A 223 53.12 -22.40 10.95
C GLY A 223 54.13 -22.37 12.10
N HIS A 224 54.80 -23.51 12.29
CA HIS A 224 56.16 -23.72 12.82
C HIS A 224 56.42 -25.22 12.58
N GLY A 225 57.48 -25.67 11.90
CA GLY A 225 58.85 -25.22 11.97
C GLY A 225 59.65 -26.33 12.64
N ASP A 226 60.54 -26.93 11.84
CA ASP A 226 61.77 -27.64 12.20
C ASP A 226 61.77 -29.16 12.44
N ASP A 227 62.58 -29.81 11.59
CA ASP A 227 63.65 -30.79 11.88
C ASP A 227 63.39 -31.95 12.85
N ASP A 228 63.43 -33.18 12.29
CA ASP A 228 64.39 -34.22 12.66
C ASP A 228 64.12 -35.52 11.87
N GLY A 229 65.12 -35.98 11.09
CA GLY A 229 65.15 -37.34 10.49
C GLY A 229 65.59 -37.42 9.03
#